data_AF-A0A4S0NCY6-F1
#
_entry.id   AF-A0A4S0NCY6-F1
#
_cell.length_a   1.000
_cell.length_b   1.000
_cell.length_c   1.000
_cell.angle_alpha   90.00
_cell.angle_beta   90.00
_cell.angle_gamma   90.00
#
_symmetry.space_group_name_H-M   'P 1'
#
loop_
_entity.id
_entity.type
_entity.pdbx_description
1 polymer ?
#
loop_
_entity_poly.entity_id
_entity_poly.type
_entity_poly.pdbx_seq_one_letter_code
_entity_poly.pdbx_strand_id
1 'polypeptide(L)'
;MDYEQRYFGLFLGAKATTTLGNLTLSGLLRSGFTVDASAVDHHWLREEGRGLRFEDDFFTVPFISAGAKIDYQMTDRASVFLAGNVDKYFRNKG
;
A
#
# COMPACT_ATOMS: atom_id res chain seq x y z
N MET A 1 -11.54 -11.17 -15.95
CA MET A 1 -10.92 -11.67 -14.71
C MET A 1 -10.45 -10.44 -13.97
N ASP A 2 -11.32 -9.84 -13.17
CA ASP A 2 -10.94 -8.72 -12.30
C ASP A 2 -10.89 -9.25 -10.88
N TYR A 3 -9.70 -9.13 -10.28
CA TYR A 3 -9.44 -9.52 -8.91
C TYR A 3 -8.97 -8.25 -8.18
N GLU A 4 -9.78 -7.78 -7.23
CA GLU A 4 -9.47 -6.62 -6.40
C GLU A 4 -9.20 -7.10 -4.97
N GLN A 5 -7.96 -6.89 -4.50
CA GLN A 5 -7.60 -7.12 -3.10
C GLN A 5 -7.59 -5.78 -2.37
N ARG A 6 -8.35 -5.71 -1.27
CA ARG A 6 -8.40 -4.54 -0.39
C ARG A 6 -7.95 -4.93 1.01
N TYR A 7 -6.83 -4.34 1.44
CA TYR A 7 -6.22 -4.66 2.71
C TYR A 7 -6.39 -3.53 3.73
N PHE A 8 -6.65 -3.89 4.99
CA PHE A 8 -6.52 -2.94 6.09
C PHE A 8 -5.03 -2.70 6.37
N GLY A 9 -4.58 -1.45 6.32
CA GLY A 9 -3.19 -1.09 6.55
C GLY A 9 -3.04 -0.01 7.62
N LEU A 10 -2.11 -0.22 8.55
CA LEU A 10 -1.65 0.78 9.51
C LEU A 10 -0.23 1.22 9.13
N PHE A 11 -0.01 2.52 9.03
CA PHE A 11 1.30 3.06 8.65
C PHE A 11 1.63 4.35 9.39
N LEU A 12 2.92 4.65 9.41
CA LEU A 12 3.47 5.94 9.78
C LEU A 12 4.34 6.46 8.63
N GLY A 13 4.45 7.78 8.51
CA GLY A 13 5.20 8.36 7.42
C GLY A 13 5.61 9.80 7.66
N ALA A 14 6.55 10.25 6.85
CA ALA A 14 7.06 11.61 6.83
C ALA A 14 6.95 12.18 5.41
N LYS A 15 6.54 13.44 5.31
CA LYS A 15 6.49 14.19 4.07
C LYS A 15 7.35 15.43 4.19
N ALA A 16 8.18 15.68 3.18
CA ALA A 16 8.93 16.92 3.04
C ALA A 16 8.49 17.62 1.76
N THR A 17 8.28 18.93 1.84
CA THR A 17 7.91 19.76 0.69
C THR A 17 8.76 21.02 0.70
N THR A 18 9.28 21.41 -0.46
CA THR A 18 9.98 22.67 -0.66
C THR A 18 9.49 23.34 -1.93
N THR A 19 9.44 24.67 -1.92
CA THR A 19 8.99 25.51 -3.04
C THR A 19 10.12 26.46 -3.42
N LEU A 20 10.45 26.51 -4.71
CA LEU A 20 11.44 27.41 -5.27
C LEU A 20 10.86 28.08 -6.52
N GLY A 21 10.37 29.31 -6.34
CA GLY A 21 9.64 30.03 -7.39
C GLY A 21 8.38 29.26 -7.81
N ASN A 22 8.27 28.94 -9.09
CA ASN A 22 7.14 28.21 -9.65
C ASN A 22 7.26 26.68 -9.52
N LEU A 23 8.35 26.17 -8.93
CA LEU A 23 8.60 24.75 -8.78
C LEU A 23 8.37 24.31 -7.33
N THR A 24 7.55 23.29 -7.12
CA THR A 24 7.38 22.62 -5.82
C THR A 24 7.87 21.19 -5.91
N LEU A 25 8.77 20.81 -5.01
CA LEU A 25 9.26 19.44 -4.85
C LEU A 25 8.65 18.84 -3.58
N SER A 26 8.15 17.62 -3.67
CA SER A 26 7.63 16.89 -2.50
C SER A 26 8.13 15.45 -2.50
N GLY A 27 8.54 14.98 -1.32
CA GLY A 27 8.89 13.59 -1.06
C GLY A 27 8.04 13.02 0.07
N LEU A 28 7.67 11.74 -0.04
CA LEU A 28 6.91 10.98 0.94
C LEU A 28 7.62 9.66 1.22
N LEU A 29 7.81 9.34 2.49
CA LEU A 29 8.22 8.01 2.95
C LEU A 29 7.18 7.48 3.92
N ARG A 30 6.77 6.22 3.73
CA ARG A 30 5.86 5.52 4.64
C ARG A 30 6.42 4.14 4.95
N SER A 31 6.23 3.68 6.18
CA SER A 31 6.40 2.29 6.56
C SER A 31 5.21 1.86 7.38
N GLY A 32 4.84 0.60 7.25
CA GLY A 32 3.66 0.10 7.92
C GLY A 32 3.46 -1.37 7.74
N PHE A 33 2.28 -1.80 8.12
CA PHE A 33 1.83 -3.17 8.06
C PHE A 33 0.47 -3.20 7.40
N THR A 34 0.27 -4.17 6.54
CA THR A 34 -1.04 -4.47 5.98
C THR A 34 -1.48 -5.85 6.44
N VAL A 35 -2.77 -6.03 6.73
CA VAL A 35 -3.33 -7.33 7.02
C VAL A 35 -3.75 -7.94 5.69
N ASP A 36 -3.04 -8.99 5.29
CA ASP A 36 -3.44 -9.82 4.16
C ASP A 36 -4.47 -10.82 4.69
N ALA A 37 -5.75 -10.53 4.47
CA ALA A 37 -6.78 -11.54 4.53
C ALA A 37 -6.75 -12.24 3.18
N SER A 38 -5.84 -13.21 3.02
CA SER A 38 -5.87 -14.05 1.83
C SER A 38 -7.27 -14.66 1.82
N ALA A 39 -8.05 -14.30 0.79
CA ALA A 39 -9.42 -14.73 0.67
C ALA A 39 -9.46 -16.23 0.94
N VAL A 40 -10.31 -16.62 1.89
CA VAL A 40 -10.78 -17.97 2.07
C VAL A 40 -11.26 -18.45 0.70
N ASP A 41 -10.35 -19.07 -0.07
CA ASP A 41 -10.73 -19.97 -1.12
C ASP A 41 -11.12 -21.26 -0.41
N HIS A 42 -12.27 -21.21 0.27
CA HIS A 42 -12.98 -22.43 0.59
C HIS A 42 -13.40 -23.02 -0.75
N HIS A 43 -12.53 -23.88 -1.29
CA HIS A 43 -13.04 -25.01 -2.02
C HIS A 43 -13.72 -25.92 -0.99
N TRP A 44 -15.02 -25.69 -0.81
CA TRP A 44 -15.92 -26.51 -0.01
C TRP A 44 -16.03 -27.90 -0.68
N LEU A 45 -15.03 -28.76 -0.50
CA LEU A 45 -15.24 -30.20 -0.51
C LEU A 45 -15.10 -30.67 0.93
N ARG A 46 -16.26 -30.66 1.61
CA ARG A 46 -16.47 -31.39 2.86
C ARG A 46 -15.96 -32.81 2.66
N GLU A 47 -15.01 -33.23 3.49
CA GLU A 47 -15.04 -34.59 4.03
C GLU A 47 -14.35 -34.58 5.40
N GLU A 48 -15.15 -35.02 6.39
CA GLU A 48 -14.70 -35.70 7.60
C GLU A 48 -14.08 -34.89 8.75
N GLY A 49 -14.98 -34.39 9.61
CA GLY A 49 -15.03 -34.92 10.97
C GLY A 49 -13.91 -34.55 11.95
N ARG A 50 -13.18 -33.45 11.76
CA ARG A 50 -12.30 -32.88 12.79
C ARG A 50 -12.53 -31.38 12.87
N GLY A 51 -12.74 -30.89 14.10
CA GLY A 51 -13.01 -29.47 14.37
C GLY A 51 -11.97 -28.59 13.67
N LEU A 52 -12.42 -27.83 12.68
CA LEU A 52 -11.61 -26.82 12.01
C LEU A 52 -11.38 -25.71 13.01
N ARG A 53 -10.25 -25.77 13.70
CA ARG A 53 -9.66 -24.62 14.36
C ARG A 53 -9.27 -23.66 13.24
N PHE A 54 -10.16 -22.74 12.92
CA PHE A 54 -9.86 -21.57 12.11
C PHE A 54 -8.93 -20.69 12.96
N GLU A 55 -7.65 -21.03 12.98
CA GLU A 55 -6.62 -20.04 13.22
C GLU A 55 -6.63 -19.23 11.92
N ASP A 56 -7.49 -18.20 11.86
CA ASP A 56 -7.52 -17.30 10.73
C ASP A 56 -6.08 -16.81 10.52
N ASP A 57 -5.47 -17.27 9.44
CA ASP A 57 -4.10 -16.98 9.04
C ASP A 57 -4.01 -15.51 8.57
N PHE A 58 -4.26 -14.57 9.49
CA PHE A 58 -4.07 -13.15 9.27
C PHE A 58 -2.56 -12.87 9.26
N PHE A 59 -1.94 -12.94 8.09
CA PHE A 59 -0.56 -12.55 7.95
C PHE A 59 -0.44 -11.05 7.89
N THR A 60 0.24 -10.50 8.88
CA THR A 60 0.68 -9.11 8.85
C THR A 60 1.84 -8.99 7.88
N VAL A 61 1.66 -8.23 6.79
CA VAL A 61 2.67 -8.01 5.75
C VAL A 61 3.28 -6.62 5.95
N PRO A 62 4.53 -6.51 6.43
CA PRO A 62 5.21 -5.22 6.50
C PRO A 62 5.47 -4.67 5.10
N PHE A 63 5.47 -3.34 4.99
CA PHE A 63 5.82 -2.66 3.75
C PHE A 63 6.61 -1.36 4.01
N ILE A 64 7.34 -0.94 2.98
CA ILE A 64 7.88 0.41 2.85
C ILE A 64 7.43 1.01 1.52
N SER A 65 7.12 2.30 1.53
CA SER A 65 6.65 3.06 0.37
C SER A 65 7.43 4.36 0.26
N ALA A 66 7.83 4.71 -0.95
CA ALA A 66 8.48 5.97 -1.26
C ALA A 66 7.78 6.65 -2.44
N GLY A 67 7.56 7.95 -2.32
CA GLY A 67 6.92 8.77 -3.33
C GLY A 67 7.67 10.07 -3.55
N ALA A 68 7.67 10.55 -4.79
CA ALA A 68 8.21 11.85 -5.16
C ALA A 68 7.25 12.55 -6.14
N LYS A 69 7.15 13.87 -6.01
CA LYS A 69 6.37 14.74 -6.89
C LYS A 69 7.17 16.00 -7.23
N ILE A 70 7.15 16.35 -8.51
CA ILE A 70 7.59 17.63 -9.05
C ILE A 70 6.35 18.33 -9.59
N ASP A 71 6.08 19.54 -9.12
CA ASP A 71 4.93 20.35 -9.53
C ASP A 71 5.44 21.70 -10.06
N TYR A 72 4.98 22.10 -11.23
CA TYR A 72 5.35 23.37 -11.87
C TYR A 72 4.11 24.22 -12.15
N GLN A 73 4.06 25.40 -11.54
CA GLN A 73 3.00 26.38 -11.72
C GLN A 73 3.14 27.05 -13.09
N MET A 74 2.25 26.72 -14.02
CA MET A 74 2.24 27.25 -15.39
C MET A 74 1.63 28.65 -15.47
N THR A 75 0.58 28.88 -14.68
CA THR A 75 -0.12 30.17 -14.53
C THR A 75 -0.61 30.29 -13.10
N ASP A 76 -1.16 31.43 -12.67
CA ASP A 76 -1.72 31.57 -11.32
C ASP A 76 -2.83 30.56 -10.97
N ARG A 77 -3.39 29.85 -11.95
CA ARG A 77 -4.50 28.89 -11.77
C ARG A 77 -4.26 27.49 -12.32
N ALA A 78 -3.12 27.24 -12.96
CA ALA A 78 -2.83 25.95 -13.58
C ALA A 78 -1.42 25.50 -13.27
N SER A 79 -1.26 24.22 -12.94
CA SER A 79 0.04 23.57 -12.79
C SER A 79 0.07 22.24 -13.52
N VAL A 80 1.29 21.80 -13.84
CA VAL A 80 1.56 20.45 -14.35
C VAL A 80 2.48 19.77 -13.38
N PHE A 81 2.24 18.48 -13.14
CA PHE A 81 3.07 17.71 -12.24
C PHE A 81 3.49 16.36 -12.83
N LEU A 82 4.62 15.88 -12.35
CA LEU A 82 5.07 14.50 -12.51
C LEU A 82 5.20 13.89 -11.11
N ALA A 83 4.63 12.71 -10.91
CA ALA A 83 4.73 11.99 -9.65
C ALA A 83 5.01 10.51 -9.89
N GLY A 84 5.77 9.91 -8.99
CA GLY A 84 6.05 8.48 -8.96
C GLY A 84 5.97 7.94 -7.54
N ASN A 85 5.49 6.71 -7.40
CA ASN A 85 5.43 5.98 -6.14
C ASN A 85 5.98 4.57 -6.35
N VAL A 86 6.68 4.05 -5.35
CA VAL A 86 7.16 2.68 -5.30
C VAL A 86 6.85 2.08 -3.94
N ASP A 87 6.31 0.86 -3.95
CA ASP A 87 5.96 0.11 -2.75
C ASP A 87 6.71 -1.22 -2.74
N LYS A 88 7.25 -1.59 -1.59
CA LYS A 88 7.88 -2.89 -1.35
C LYS A 88 7.19 -3.58 -0.18
N TYR A 89 6.57 -4.72 -0.46
CA TYR A 89 5.96 -5.60 0.53
C TYR A 89 6.92 -6.73 0.87
N PHE A 90 7.11 -6.99 2.15
CA PHE A 90 7.95 -8.06 2.66
C PHE A 90 7.06 -9.25 3.02
N ARG A 91 6.77 -10.09 2.02
CA ARG A 91 6.03 -11.34 2.24
C ARG A 91 6.99 -12.40 2.77
N ASN A 92 6.74 -12.91 3.97
CA ASN A 92 7.41 -14.10 4.45
C ASN A 92 6.85 -15.29 3.67
N LYS A 93 7.71 -15.99 2.92
CA LYS A 93 7.39 -17.34 2.45
C LYS A 93 7.68 -18.30 3.61
N GLY A 94 6.64 -18.89 4.17
CA GLY A 94 6.73 -20.10 4.98
C GLY A 94 6.91 -21.32 4.09
#